data_AF-A0A1G9I6J6-F1
#
_entry.id   AF-A0A1G9I6J6-F1
#
_cell.length_a   1.000
_cell.length_b   1.000
_cell.length_c   1.000
_cell.angle_alpha   90.00
_cell.angle_beta   90.00
_cell.angle_gamma   90.00
#
_symmetry.space_group_name_H-M   'P 1'
#
loop_
_entity.id
_entity.type
_entity.pdbx_description
1 polymer ?
#
loop_
_entity_poly.entity_id
_entity_poly.type
_entity_poly.pdbx_seq_one_letter_code
_entity_poly.pdbx_strand_id
1 'polypeptide(L)'
;MIITSLPIMSEAVGNPLLDKFIKDLIIQILAMIAEQERSESKRRQAQGIQLAKSKGVYKGRPTLYSPNAKDPQKRLVYHRVVSQLNEGIAISKIAKEVGITRQTIYRIKKELN
;
A
#
# COMPACT_ATOMS: atom_id res chain seq x y z
N MET A 1 -10.95 28.70 -28.43
CA MET A 1 -12.21 28.14 -27.90
C MET A 1 -12.79 29.20 -26.97
N ILE A 2 -13.89 29.86 -27.37
CA ILE A 2 -14.53 30.92 -26.57
C ILE A 2 -15.63 30.25 -25.76
N ILE A 3 -15.63 30.40 -24.44
CA ILE A 3 -16.69 29.88 -23.57
C ILE A 3 -17.83 30.92 -23.62
N THR A 4 -18.83 30.66 -24.47
CA THR A 4 -19.98 31.56 -24.71
C THR A 4 -20.92 31.71 -23.51
N SER A 5 -20.77 30.87 -22.48
CA SER A 5 -21.59 30.89 -21.28
C SER A 5 -21.14 31.93 -20.23
N LEU A 6 -19.99 32.59 -20.42
CA LEU A 6 -19.49 33.63 -19.52
C LEU A 6 -19.57 35.01 -20.20
N PRO A 7 -20.48 35.91 -19.79
CA PRO A 7 -20.66 37.23 -20.42
C PRO A 7 -19.35 38.04 -20.53
N ILE A 8 -18.49 37.94 -19.51
CA ILE A 8 -17.19 38.63 -19.45
C ILE A 8 -16.18 38.13 -20.49
N MET A 9 -16.35 36.90 -21.00
CA MET A 9 -15.49 36.40 -22.08
C MET A 9 -15.80 37.08 -23.41
N SER A 10 -17.04 37.48 -23.66
CA SER A 10 -17.39 38.21 -24.88
C SER A 10 -16.76 39.61 -24.91
N GLU A 11 -16.57 40.22 -23.73
CA GLU A 11 -15.96 41.56 -23.55
C GLU A 11 -14.42 41.50 -23.51
N ALA A 12 -13.86 40.38 -23.04
CA ALA A 12 -12.41 40.15 -23.00
C ALA A 12 -11.82 39.79 -24.38
N VAL A 13 -12.64 39.33 -25.34
CA VAL A 13 -12.22 39.03 -26.72
C VAL A 13 -11.89 40.33 -27.45
N GLY A 14 -10.60 40.67 -27.46
CA GLY A 14 -10.07 41.88 -28.10
C GLY A 14 -8.98 42.56 -27.28
N ASN A 15 -8.87 42.28 -25.98
CA ASN A 15 -7.78 42.76 -25.12
C ASN A 15 -6.84 41.61 -24.73
N PRO A 16 -5.61 41.55 -25.28
CA PRO A 16 -4.63 40.49 -25.00
C PRO A 16 -4.30 40.31 -23.51
N LEU A 17 -4.39 41.37 -22.71
CA LEU A 17 -4.11 41.31 -21.27
C LEU A 17 -5.22 40.59 -20.51
N LEU A 18 -6.48 40.85 -20.86
CA LEU A 18 -7.64 40.21 -20.23
C LEU A 18 -7.75 38.73 -20.61
N ASP A 19 -7.45 38.38 -21.86
CA ASP A 19 -7.40 36.98 -22.32
C ASP A 19 -6.36 36.17 -21.55
N LYS A 20 -5.14 36.71 -21.36
CA LYS A 20 -4.10 36.06 -20.56
C LYS A 20 -4.55 35.90 -19.09
N PHE A 21 -5.10 36.95 -18.49
CA PHE A 21 -5.55 36.92 -17.10
C PHE A 21 -6.63 35.85 -16.86
N ILE A 22 -7.64 35.77 -17.72
CA ILE A 22 -8.73 34.78 -17.59
C ILE A 22 -8.19 33.35 -17.72
N LYS A 23 -7.25 33.11 -18.66
CA LYS A 23 -6.61 31.79 -18.81
C LYS A 23 -5.83 31.41 -17.55
N ASP A 24 -5.02 32.32 -17.02
CA ASP A 24 -4.23 32.09 -15.80
C ASP A 24 -5.14 31.80 -14.60
N LEU A 25 -6.25 32.53 -14.46
CA LEU A 25 -7.23 32.31 -13.39
C LEU A 25 -7.91 30.94 -13.50
N ILE A 26 -8.32 30.53 -14.71
CA ILE A 26 -8.93 29.19 -14.92
C ILE A 26 -7.94 28.09 -14.54
N ILE A 27 -6.67 28.22 -14.95
CA ILE A 27 -5.62 27.25 -14.61
C ILE A 27 -5.46 27.17 -13.08
N GLN A 28 -5.43 28.30 -12.39
CA GLN A 28 -5.31 28.35 -10.93
C GLN A 28 -6.50 27.68 -10.22
N ILE A 29 -7.73 27.96 -10.66
CA ILE A 29 -8.94 27.34 -10.07
C ILE A 29 -8.91 25.82 -10.25
N LEU A 30 -8.58 25.35 -11.46
CA LEU A 30 -8.49 23.91 -11.73
C LEU A 30 -7.38 23.24 -10.90
N ALA A 31 -6.23 23.90 -10.76
CA ALA A 31 -5.15 23.41 -9.91
C ALA A 31 -5.58 23.30 -8.44
N MET A 32 -6.27 24.32 -7.91
CA MET A 32 -6.80 24.32 -6.55
C MET A 32 -7.81 23.18 -6.34
N ILE A 33 -8.75 22.97 -7.27
CA ILE A 33 -9.72 21.89 -7.18
C ILE A 33 -9.01 20.52 -7.18
N ALA A 34 -8.03 20.32 -8.06
CA ALA A 34 -7.27 19.08 -8.12
C ALA A 34 -6.51 18.80 -6.81
N GLU A 35 -5.92 19.83 -6.20
CA GLU A 35 -5.25 19.70 -4.90
C GLU A 35 -6.24 19.38 -3.78
N GLN A 36 -7.41 20.03 -3.77
CA GLN A 36 -8.48 19.77 -2.82
C GLN A 36 -8.96 18.31 -2.94
N GLU A 37 -9.24 17.80 -4.15
CA GLU A 37 -9.65 16.41 -4.35
C GLU A 37 -8.60 15.40 -3.90
N ARG A 38 -7.31 15.70 -4.14
CA ARG A 38 -6.18 14.87 -3.70
C ARG A 38 -6.09 14.80 -2.18
N SER A 39 -6.25 15.94 -1.50
CA SER A 39 -6.24 16.00 -0.04
C SER A 39 -7.45 15.29 0.58
N GLU A 40 -8.63 15.48 0.00
CA GLU A 40 -9.88 14.83 0.39
C GLU A 40 -9.84 13.31 0.26
N SER A 41 -9.23 12.81 -0.82
CA SER A 41 -9.06 11.37 -1.04
C SER A 41 -8.17 10.74 0.04
N LYS A 42 -7.07 11.41 0.40
CA LYS A 42 -6.20 10.96 1.50
C LYS A 42 -6.91 11.04 2.85
N ARG A 43 -7.69 12.09 3.10
CA ARG A 43 -8.48 12.27 4.33
C ARG A 43 -9.45 11.10 4.52
N ARG A 44 -10.23 10.78 3.48
CA ARG A 44 -11.17 9.65 3.49
C ARG A 44 -10.46 8.30 3.67
N GLN A 45 -9.33 8.11 2.99
CA GLN A 45 -8.51 6.90 3.17
C GLN A 45 -8.02 6.77 4.62
N ALA A 46 -7.52 7.85 5.23
CA ALA A 46 -7.05 7.84 6.61
C ALA A 46 -8.18 7.51 7.60
N GLN A 47 -9.37 8.09 7.42
CA GLN A 47 -10.57 7.76 8.20
C GLN A 47 -10.94 6.28 8.06
N GLY A 48 -10.93 5.74 6.84
CA GLY A 48 -11.19 4.33 6.59
C GLY A 48 -10.15 3.40 7.24
N ILE A 49 -8.86 3.74 7.15
CA ILE A 49 -7.78 3.01 7.81
C ILE A 49 -7.96 3.03 9.33
N GLN A 50 -8.30 4.18 9.91
CA GLN A 50 -8.52 4.31 11.35
C GLN A 50 -9.66 3.40 11.83
N LEU A 51 -10.78 3.37 11.10
CA LEU A 51 -11.90 2.48 11.39
C LEU A 51 -11.52 1.00 11.23
N ALA A 52 -10.76 0.65 10.20
CA ALA A 52 -10.30 -0.73 10.00
C ALA A 52 -9.29 -1.16 11.08
N LYS A 53 -8.45 -0.24 11.56
CA LYS A 53 -7.57 -0.47 12.72
C LYS A 53 -8.35 -0.68 14.00
N SER A 54 -9.37 0.15 14.28
CA SER A 54 -10.20 -0.02 15.49
C SER A 54 -10.99 -1.33 15.47
N LYS A 55 -11.38 -1.80 14.28
CA LYS A 55 -11.99 -3.14 14.07
C LYS A 55 -10.98 -4.29 14.09
N GLY A 56 -9.68 -4.05 14.25
CA GLY A 56 -8.65 -5.09 14.29
C GLY A 56 -8.40 -5.80 12.95
N VAL A 57 -8.76 -5.20 11.82
CA VAL A 57 -8.58 -5.80 10.48
C VAL A 57 -7.10 -5.92 10.12
N TYR A 58 -6.28 -4.95 10.50
CA TYR A 58 -4.84 -4.96 10.24
C TYR A 58 -4.11 -5.90 11.18
N LYS A 59 -3.75 -7.10 10.70
CA LYS A 59 -3.01 -8.14 11.45
C LYS A 59 -1.51 -8.19 11.13
N GLY A 60 -0.99 -7.17 10.46
CA GLY A 60 0.41 -7.11 10.02
C GLY A 60 0.71 -8.08 8.87
N ARG A 61 1.99 -8.41 8.70
CA ARG A 61 2.45 -9.33 7.65
C ARG A 61 2.08 -10.77 8.01
N PRO A 62 1.38 -11.52 7.14
CA PRO A 62 1.15 -12.95 7.37
C PRO A 62 2.46 -13.73 7.52
N THR A 63 2.43 -14.78 8.34
CA THR A 63 3.58 -15.66 8.53
C THR A 63 3.94 -16.35 7.21
N LEU A 64 5.21 -16.23 6.81
CA LEU A 64 5.67 -16.75 5.52
C LEU A 64 5.80 -18.28 5.50
N TYR A 65 6.28 -18.86 6.59
CA TYR A 65 6.47 -20.29 6.77
C TYR A 65 5.55 -20.74 7.89
N SER A 66 4.45 -21.38 7.49
CA SER A 66 3.38 -21.87 8.34
C SER A 66 2.62 -22.95 7.55
N PRO A 67 1.85 -23.84 8.20
CA PRO A 67 1.09 -24.87 7.49
C PRO A 67 0.05 -24.28 6.54
N ASN A 68 -0.43 -23.07 6.87
CA ASN A 68 -1.44 -22.33 6.11
C ASN A 68 -0.83 -21.16 5.30
N ALA A 69 0.47 -21.18 5.04
CA ALA A 69 1.11 -20.14 4.24
C ALA A 69 0.48 -20.08 2.84
N LYS A 70 0.25 -18.86 2.33
CA LYS A 70 -0.39 -18.63 1.02
C LYS A 70 0.39 -19.29 -0.13
N ASP A 71 1.71 -19.33 -0.02
CA ASP A 71 2.60 -19.91 -1.01
C ASP A 71 2.81 -21.42 -0.74
N PRO A 72 2.45 -22.31 -1.69
CA PRO A 72 2.66 -23.76 -1.57
C PRO A 72 4.12 -24.15 -1.28
N GLN A 73 5.09 -23.47 -1.88
CA GLN A 73 6.51 -23.79 -1.68
C GLN A 73 6.95 -23.51 -0.24
N LYS A 74 6.44 -22.41 0.34
CA LYS A 74 6.75 -22.08 1.74
C LYS A 74 6.07 -23.00 2.74
N ARG A 75 4.91 -23.56 2.39
CA ARG A 75 4.28 -24.65 3.17
C ARG A 75 5.15 -25.91 3.16
N LEU A 76 5.65 -26.31 1.99
CA LEU A 76 6.54 -27.46 1.88
C LEU A 76 7.82 -27.27 2.71
N VAL A 77 8.43 -26.09 2.60
CA VAL A 77 9.59 -25.70 3.42
C VAL A 77 9.29 -25.78 4.92
N TYR A 78 8.13 -25.27 5.35
CA TYR A 78 7.71 -25.36 6.75
C TYR A 78 7.64 -26.82 7.23
N HIS A 79 6.96 -27.70 6.49
CA HIS A 79 6.85 -29.11 6.86
C HIS A 79 8.21 -29.83 6.90
N ARG A 80 9.11 -29.51 5.95
CA ARG A 80 10.48 -30.04 5.97
C ARG A 80 11.24 -29.63 7.22
N VAL A 81 11.16 -28.35 7.60
CA VAL A 81 11.78 -27.83 8.83
C VAL A 81 11.21 -28.52 10.07
N VAL A 82 9.90 -28.72 10.13
CA VAL A 82 9.25 -29.44 11.24
C VAL A 82 9.74 -30.89 11.33
N SER A 83 9.82 -31.62 10.21
CA SER A 83 10.36 -32.99 10.18
C SER A 83 11.80 -33.04 10.73
N GLN A 84 12.66 -32.16 10.22
CA GLN A 84 14.06 -32.10 10.62
C GLN A 84 14.25 -31.70 12.09
N LEU A 85 13.38 -30.85 12.63
CA LEU A 85 13.38 -30.52 14.05
C LEU A 85 12.98 -31.72 14.93
N ASN A 86 12.00 -32.52 14.49
CA ASN A 86 11.56 -33.74 15.19
C ASN A 86 12.62 -34.85 15.14
N GLU A 87 13.38 -34.92 14.04
CA GLU A 87 14.55 -35.81 13.88
C GLU A 87 15.77 -35.38 14.74
N GLY A 88 15.68 -34.23 15.43
CA GLY A 88 16.76 -33.73 16.29
C GLY A 88 17.95 -33.10 15.53
N ILE A 89 17.77 -32.74 14.25
CA ILE A 89 18.83 -32.14 13.44
C ILE A 89 19.20 -30.75 13.96
N ALA A 90 20.50 -30.43 13.97
CA ALA A 90 20.99 -29.13 14.38
C ALA A 90 20.44 -27.98 13.51
N ILE A 91 19.96 -26.91 14.15
CA ILE A 91 19.33 -25.74 13.51
C ILE A 91 20.23 -25.09 12.44
N SER A 92 21.54 -25.07 12.66
CA SER A 92 22.50 -24.53 11.69
C SER A 92 22.53 -25.32 10.38
N LYS A 93 22.35 -26.64 10.45
CA LYS A 93 22.32 -27.53 9.27
C LYS A 93 21.02 -27.31 8.49
N ILE A 94 19.88 -27.29 9.19
CA ILE A 94 18.55 -27.00 8.60
C ILE A 94 18.57 -25.66 7.85
N ALA A 95 19.12 -24.61 8.48
CA ALA A 95 19.21 -23.28 7.87
C ALA A 95 19.97 -23.28 6.54
N LYS A 96 21.09 -24.00 6.47
CA LYS A 96 21.92 -24.10 5.26
C LYS A 96 21.24 -24.91 4.16
N GLU A 97 20.56 -26.00 4.52
CA GLU A 97 19.92 -26.90 3.57
C GLU A 97 18.65 -26.29 2.95
N VAL A 98 17.83 -25.66 3.79
CA VAL A 98 16.52 -25.12 3.40
C VAL A 98 16.63 -23.67 2.88
N GLY A 99 17.75 -23.00 3.17
CA GLY A 99 18.00 -21.63 2.72
C GLY A 99 17.22 -20.56 3.48
N ILE A 100 16.85 -20.82 4.75
CA ILE A 100 16.15 -19.86 5.61
C ILE A 100 16.99 -19.46 6.82
N THR A 101 16.70 -18.28 7.36
CA THR A 101 17.44 -17.77 8.52
C THR A 101 17.20 -18.63 9.76
N ARG A 102 18.24 -18.80 10.59
CA ARG A 102 18.15 -19.52 11.87
C ARG A 102 17.03 -18.98 12.75
N GLN A 103 16.80 -17.66 12.74
CA GLN A 103 15.71 -17.01 13.48
C GLN A 103 14.33 -17.50 13.07
N THR A 104 14.12 -17.74 11.78
CA THR A 104 12.86 -18.31 11.28
C THR A 104 12.64 -19.71 11.83
N ILE A 105 13.70 -20.53 11.90
CA ILE A 105 13.64 -21.89 12.45
C ILE A 105 13.41 -21.84 13.96
N TYR A 106 14.08 -20.95 14.70
CA TYR A 106 13.84 -20.75 16.14
C TYR A 106 12.38 -20.35 16.42
N ARG A 107 11.82 -19.46 15.60
CA ARG A 107 10.40 -19.09 15.69
C ARG A 107 9.50 -20.32 15.48
N ILE A 108 9.74 -21.10 14.43
CA ILE A 108 8.97 -22.33 14.15
C ILE A 108 9.09 -23.31 15.32
N LYS A 109 10.30 -23.53 15.84
CA LYS A 109 10.52 -24.40 17.01
C LYS A 109 9.74 -23.92 18.23
N LYS A 110 9.70 -22.61 18.48
CA LYS A 110 8.94 -22.01 19.59
C LYS A 110 7.42 -22.15 19.40
N GLU A 111 6.93 -22.14 18.16
CA GLU A 111 5.51 -22.33 17.84
C GLU A 111 5.04 -23.79 17.95
N LEU A 112 5.97 -24.77 17.97
CA LEU A 112 5.68 -26.20 18.12
C LEU A 112 5.66 -26.67 19.58
N ASN A 113 6.32 -25.94 20.47
CA ASN A 113 6.35 -26.18 21.92
C ASN A 113 5.19 -25.46 22.61
#